data_AF-A0A1F9DEX1-F1
#
_entry.id   AF-A0A1F9DEX1-F1
#
_cell.length_a   1.000
_cell.length_b   1.000
_cell.length_c   1.000
_cell.angle_alpha   90.00
_cell.angle_beta   90.00
_cell.angle_gamma   90.00
#
_symmetry.space_group_name_H-M   'P 1'
#
loop_
_entity.id
_entity.type
_entity.pdbx_description
1 polymer ?
#
loop_
_entity_poly.entity_id
_entity_poly.type
_entity_poly.pdbx_seq_one_letter_code
_entity_poly.pdbx_strand_id
1 'polypeptide(L)'
;MGWISALRSHAIRDLVKEGFVQRSLFDRKDLAEIRSPEFPSERLVACYNPLLAEQRRRKRHELLEATDKELKRISKEVSRRTKTPLKKGRCEIIGRWETEQGVSPKS
;
A
#
# COMPACT_ATOMS: atom_id res chain seq x y z
N MET A 1 -21.90 17.61 0.90
CA MET A 1 -23.30 17.20 1.14
C MET A 1 -23.53 15.85 0.48
N GLY A 2 -23.30 14.75 1.20
CA GLY A 2 -23.46 13.40 0.65
C GLY A 2 -24.71 12.75 1.23
N TRP A 3 -25.74 12.55 0.42
CA TRP A 3 -26.86 11.68 0.80
C TRP A 3 -26.43 10.23 0.54
N ILE A 4 -26.49 9.41 1.58
CA ILE A 4 -26.40 7.96 1.43
C ILE A 4 -27.82 7.48 1.16
N SER A 5 -28.12 7.06 -0.07
CA SER A 5 -29.41 6.48 -0.42
C SER A 5 -29.36 4.95 -0.26
N ALA A 6 -30.41 4.37 0.32
CA ALA A 6 -30.57 2.93 0.40
C ALA A 6 -31.18 2.41 -0.92
N LEU A 7 -30.44 1.60 -1.66
CA LEU A 7 -30.92 0.96 -2.88
C LEU A 7 -31.82 -0.24 -2.54
N ARG A 8 -32.99 -0.32 -3.19
CA ARG A 8 -33.89 -1.48 -3.11
C ARG A 8 -33.35 -2.63 -3.95
N SER A 9 -33.74 -3.87 -3.64
CA SER A 9 -33.19 -5.09 -4.28
C SER A 9 -33.34 -5.13 -5.80
N HIS A 10 -34.36 -4.49 -6.38
CA HIS A 10 -34.53 -4.41 -7.83
C HIS A 10 -33.45 -3.50 -8.47
N ALA A 11 -33.22 -2.31 -7.90
CA ALA A 11 -32.21 -1.38 -8.38
C ALA A 11 -30.79 -1.97 -8.26
N ILE A 12 -30.52 -2.75 -7.21
CA ILE A 12 -29.27 -3.52 -7.08
C ILE A 12 -29.14 -4.54 -8.22
N ARG A 13 -30.22 -5.27 -8.54
CA ARG A 13 -30.22 -6.27 -9.61
C ARG A 13 -29.98 -5.63 -10.99
N ASP A 14 -30.54 -4.46 -11.24
CA ASP A 14 -30.36 -3.75 -12.50
C ASP A 14 -28.92 -3.25 -12.64
N LEU A 15 -28.33 -2.71 -11.58
CA LEU A 15 -26.90 -2.35 -11.55
C LEU A 15 -25.96 -3.55 -11.75
N VAL A 16 -26.33 -4.73 -11.25
CA VAL A 16 -25.60 -5.99 -11.50
C VAL A 16 -25.73 -6.42 -12.96
N LYS A 17 -26.90 -6.30 -13.58
CA LYS A 17 -27.13 -6.63 -15.00
C LYS A 17 -26.38 -5.70 -15.94
N GLU A 18 -26.36 -4.41 -15.61
CA GLU A 18 -25.65 -3.38 -16.37
C GLU A 18 -24.11 -3.45 -16.18
N GLY A 19 -23.62 -4.35 -15.33
CA GLY A 19 -22.19 -4.60 -15.13
C GLY A 19 -21.49 -3.56 -14.24
N PHE A 20 -22.23 -2.62 -13.65
CA PHE A 20 -21.69 -1.62 -12.72
C PHE A 20 -21.28 -2.22 -11.37
N VAL A 21 -21.81 -3.40 -11.03
CA VAL A 21 -21.41 -4.15 -9.84
C VAL A 21 -20.49 -5.30 -10.24
N GLN A 22 -19.21 -5.19 -9.89
CA GLN A 22 -18.25 -6.30 -10.06
C GLN A 22 -18.61 -7.42 -9.08
N ARG A 23 -19.30 -8.45 -9.58
CA ARG A 23 -19.76 -9.60 -8.79
C ARG A 23 -18.63 -10.32 -8.05
N SER A 24 -17.43 -10.33 -8.63
CA SER A 24 -16.21 -10.90 -8.03
C SER A 24 -15.78 -10.22 -6.72
N LEU A 25 -16.27 -9.01 -6.43
CA LEU A 25 -16.07 -8.36 -5.13
C LEU A 25 -16.83 -9.06 -4.00
N PHE A 26 -17.93 -9.74 -4.32
CA PHE A 26 -18.84 -10.33 -3.34
C PHE A 26 -18.84 -11.87 -3.35
N ASP A 27 -17.97 -12.50 -4.16
CA ASP A 27 -17.84 -13.96 -4.24
C ASP A 27 -17.27 -14.58 -2.96
N ARG A 28 -16.52 -13.79 -2.16
CA ARG A 28 -16.05 -14.18 -0.82
C ARG A 28 -16.72 -13.32 0.24
N LYS A 29 -17.25 -13.97 1.29
CA LYS A 29 -17.84 -13.28 2.45
C LYS A 29 -16.74 -12.84 3.41
N ASP A 30 -16.09 -11.73 3.08
CA ASP A 30 -15.04 -11.13 3.91
C ASP A 30 -15.51 -9.77 4.45
N LEU A 31 -16.64 -9.78 5.16
CA LEU A 31 -17.22 -8.61 5.83
C LEU A 31 -16.93 -8.68 7.33
N ALA A 32 -16.32 -7.63 7.88
CA ALA A 32 -16.10 -7.48 9.31
C ALA A 32 -16.93 -6.31 9.83
N GLU A 33 -17.74 -6.58 10.85
CA GLU A 33 -18.43 -5.53 11.59
C GLU A 33 -17.52 -4.99 12.69
N ILE A 34 -17.38 -3.67 12.74
CA ILE A 34 -16.53 -2.98 13.71
C ILE A 34 -17.43 -2.06 14.53
N ARG A 35 -17.24 -2.09 15.85
CA ARG A 35 -17.82 -1.11 16.77
C ARG A 35 -16.68 -0.29 17.34
N SER A 36 -16.74 1.03 17.18
CA SER A 36 -15.75 1.95 17.72
C SER A 36 -16.41 2.87 18.75
N PRO A 37 -15.79 3.10 19.93
CA PRO A 37 -16.26 4.10 20.90
C PRO A 37 -16.31 5.53 20.32
N GLU A 38 -15.49 5.81 19.30
CA GLU A 38 -15.48 7.10 18.60
C GLU A 38 -16.71 7.29 17.69
N PHE A 39 -17.37 6.19 17.31
CA PHE A 39 -18.57 6.18 16.46
C PHE A 39 -19.66 5.29 17.07
N PRO A 40 -20.20 5.66 18.24
CA PRO A 40 -21.06 4.77 19.04
C PRO A 40 -22.44 4.53 18.43
N SER A 41 -22.91 5.44 17.57
CA SER A 41 -24.20 5.36 16.87
C SER A 41 -24.09 4.74 15.47
N GLU A 42 -22.89 4.37 15.01
CA GLU A 42 -22.68 3.90 13.64
C GLU A 42 -22.31 2.42 13.59
N ARG A 43 -22.84 1.72 12.58
CA ARG A 43 -22.44 0.34 12.28
C ARG A 43 -21.40 0.37 11.17
N LEU A 44 -20.13 0.30 11.57
CA LEU A 44 -19.01 0.25 10.63
C LEU A 44 -18.88 -1.16 10.06
N VAL A 45 -18.87 -1.28 8.74
CA VAL A 45 -18.65 -2.55 8.03
C VAL A 45 -17.45 -2.40 7.11
N ALA A 46 -16.40 -3.17 7.40
CA ALA A 46 -15.25 -3.29 6.52
C ALA A 46 -15.47 -4.46 5.55
N CYS A 47 -15.20 -4.24 4.27
CA CYS A 47 -15.23 -5.26 3.24
C CYS A 47 -13.82 -5.47 2.69
N TYR A 48 -13.36 -6.73 2.67
CA TYR A 48 -12.12 -7.07 1.99
C TYR A 48 -12.35 -7.15 0.48
N ASN A 49 -11.62 -6.34 -0.28
CA ASN A 49 -11.68 -6.34 -1.73
C ASN A 49 -10.46 -7.10 -2.30
N PRO A 50 -10.63 -8.32 -2.84
CA PRO A 50 -9.51 -9.14 -3.35
C PRO A 50 -8.82 -8.50 -4.56
N LEU A 51 -9.57 -7.81 -5.42
CA LEU A 51 -8.99 -7.12 -6.59
C LEU A 51 -8.12 -5.94 -6.15
N LEU A 52 -8.60 -5.15 -5.20
CA LEU A 52 -7.84 -4.03 -4.65
C LEU A 52 -6.63 -4.52 -3.85
N ALA A 53 -6.75 -5.62 -3.12
CA ALA A 53 -5.63 -6.25 -2.43
C ALA A 53 -4.54 -6.68 -3.41
N GLU A 54 -4.92 -7.29 -4.54
CA GLU A 54 -3.98 -7.66 -5.60
C GLU A 54 -3.32 -6.45 -6.25
N GLN A 55 -4.09 -5.41 -6.56
CA GLN A 55 -3.55 -4.15 -7.10
C GLN A 55 -2.56 -3.51 -6.12
N ARG A 56 -2.88 -3.47 -4.82
CA ARG A 56 -1.98 -2.98 -3.77
C ARG A 56 -0.71 -3.82 -3.68
N ARG A 57 -0.82 -5.14 -3.80
CA ARG A 57 0.34 -6.06 -3.81
C ARG A 57 1.27 -5.76 -4.98
N ARG A 58 0.73 -5.62 -6.19
CA ARG A 58 1.50 -5.25 -7.39
C ARG A 58 2.16 -3.89 -7.23
N LYS A 59 1.39 -2.88 -6.81
CA LYS A 59 1.90 -1.52 -6.65
C LYS A 59 3.01 -1.45 -5.61
N ARG A 60 2.86 -2.17 -4.49
CA ARG A 60 3.89 -2.29 -3.47
C ARG A 60 5.16 -2.93 -4.04
N HIS A 61 5.04 -3.99 -4.83
CA HIS A 61 6.20 -4.64 -5.45
C HIS A 61 6.93 -3.69 -6.41
N GLU A 62 6.21 -3.00 -7.30
CA GLU A 62 6.79 -2.00 -8.21
C GLU A 62 7.53 -0.90 -7.45
N LEU A 63 6.94 -0.39 -6.36
CA LEU A 63 7.56 0.64 -5.54
C LEU A 63 8.83 0.11 -4.86
N LEU A 64 8.79 -1.10 -4.30
CA LEU A 64 9.96 -1.72 -3.69
C LEU A 64 11.09 -1.95 -4.69
N GLU A 65 10.79 -2.44 -5.90
CA GLU A 65 11.79 -2.61 -6.95
C GLU A 65 12.39 -1.28 -7.41
N ALA A 66 11.56 -0.23 -7.55
CA ALA A 66 12.04 1.10 -7.90
C ALA A 66 12.96 1.67 -6.81
N THR A 67 12.58 1.52 -5.54
CA THR A 67 13.40 1.93 -4.40
C THR A 67 14.70 1.13 -4.33
N ASP A 68 14.67 -0.18 -4.52
CA ASP A 68 15.86 -1.05 -4.49
C ASP A 68 16.84 -0.70 -5.62
N LYS A 69 16.35 -0.42 -6.83
CA LYS A 69 17.19 0.04 -7.95
C LYS A 69 17.91 1.34 -7.61
N GLU A 70 17.19 2.32 -7.09
CA GLU A 70 17.78 3.61 -6.72
C GLU A 70 18.76 3.46 -5.56
N LEU A 71 18.43 2.65 -4.55
CA LEU A 71 19.30 2.38 -3.41
C LEU A 71 20.59 1.69 -3.85
N LYS A 72 20.52 0.70 -4.74
CA LYS A 72 21.69 0.04 -5.35
C LYS A 72 22.56 1.01 -6.13
N ARG A 73 21.96 1.94 -6.88
CA ARG A 73 22.68 2.99 -7.62
C ARG A 73 23.47 3.86 -6.66
N ILE A 74 22.83 4.31 -5.58
CA ILE A 74 23.48 5.17 -4.59
C ILE A 74 24.54 4.39 -3.81
N SER A 75 24.30 3.14 -3.41
CA SER A 75 25.30 2.28 -2.75
C SER A 75 26.56 2.11 -3.62
N LYS A 76 26.41 1.84 -4.92
CA LYS A 76 27.56 1.79 -5.84
C LYS A 76 28.29 3.12 -5.97
N GLU A 77 27.58 4.24 -5.96
CA GLU A 77 28.16 5.58 -6.00
C GLU A 77 29.00 5.85 -4.74
N VAL A 78 28.52 5.44 -3.57
CA VAL A 78 29.25 5.55 -2.29
C VAL A 78 30.47 4.66 -2.26
N SER A 79 30.34 3.38 -2.60
CA SER A 79 31.46 2.43 -2.57
C SER A 79 32.63 2.84 -3.50
N ARG A 80 32.35 3.63 -4.54
CA ARG A 80 33.37 4.17 -5.45
C ARG A 80 34.01 5.47 -4.94
N ARG A 81 33.39 6.17 -3.99
CA ARG A 81 33.88 7.44 -3.46
C ARG A 81 34.73 7.20 -2.22
N THR A 82 36.00 7.54 -2.31
CA THR A 82 36.95 7.45 -1.19
C THR A 82 37.18 8.77 -0.45
N LYS A 83 36.79 9.93 -1.02
CA LYS A 83 37.16 11.25 -0.45
C LYS A 83 36.11 12.38 -0.57
N THR A 84 34.94 12.15 -1.15
CA THR A 84 33.92 13.21 -1.31
C THR A 84 32.60 12.82 -0.63
N PRO A 85 32.21 13.49 0.47
CA PRO A 85 30.97 13.17 1.18
C PRO A 85 29.73 13.37 0.31
N LEU A 86 28.69 12.56 0.50
CA LEU A 86 27.39 12.80 -0.12
C LEU A 86 26.67 13.99 0.55
N LYS A 87 25.70 14.58 -0.16
CA LYS A 87 24.74 15.52 0.44
C LYS A 87 23.99 14.82 1.58
N LYS A 88 23.91 15.48 2.75
CA LYS A 88 23.47 14.95 4.06
C LYS A 88 22.31 13.94 4.02
N GLY A 89 21.20 14.26 3.33
CA GLY A 89 20.02 13.40 3.28
C GLY A 89 20.17 12.06 2.54
N ARG A 90 21.18 11.89 1.66
CA ARG A 90 21.44 10.60 0.98
C ARG A 90 22.35 9.68 1.78
N CYS A 91 23.20 10.21 2.65
CA CYS A 91 24.13 9.42 3.47
C CYS A 91 23.40 8.70 4.63
N GLU A 92 22.42 9.34 5.25
CA GLU A 92 21.71 8.80 6.42
C GLU A 92 20.95 7.50 6.12
N ILE A 93 20.36 7.39 4.92
CA ILE A 93 19.61 6.20 4.48
C ILE A 93 20.56 5.00 4.29
N ILE A 94 21.76 5.22 3.75
CA ILE A 94 22.74 4.16 3.44
C ILE A 94 23.41 3.67 4.72
N GLY A 95 23.83 4.57 5.61
CA GLY A 95 24.47 4.18 6.86
C GLY A 95 23.56 3.29 7.71
N ARG A 96 22.25 3.57 7.72
CA ARG A 96 21.26 2.70 8.34
C ARG A 96 21.19 1.33 7.64
N TRP A 97 21.19 1.31 6.31
CA TRP A 97 21.13 0.08 5.52
C TRP A 97 22.38 -0.80 5.66
N GLU A 98 23.58 -0.22 5.70
CA GLU A 98 24.84 -0.96 5.91
C GLU A 98 24.92 -1.54 7.33
N THR A 99 24.46 -0.78 8.33
CA THR A 99 24.36 -1.24 9.73
C THR A 99 23.38 -2.41 9.86
N GLU A 100 22.22 -2.34 9.19
CA GLU A 100 21.21 -3.41 9.17
C GLU A 100 21.70 -4.68 8.44
N GLN A 101 22.62 -4.55 7.48
CA GLN A 101 23.22 -5.68 6.73
C GLN A 101 24.53 -6.21 7.36
N GLY A 102 24.94 -5.68 8.51
CA GLY A 102 26.17 -6.11 9.20
C GLY A 102 27.46 -5.78 8.43
N VAL A 103 27.40 -4.83 7.49
CA VAL A 103 28.57 -4.38 6.72
C VAL A 103 29.25 -3.26 7.51
N SER A 104 30.44 -3.53 8.03
CA SER A 104 31.24 -2.53 8.74
C SER A 104 31.54 -1.34 7.82
N PRO A 105 31.33 -0.08 8.26
CA PRO A 105 31.68 1.08 7.45
C PRO A 105 33.19 1.03 7.18
N LYS A 106 33.58 1.10 5.91
CA LYS A 106 35.00 1.21 5.56
C LYS A 106 35.49 2.60 5.94
N SER A 107 36.52 2.62 6.79
CA SER A 107 37.32 3.76 7.25
C SER A 107 37.85 4.61 6.10
#